data_AF-A0AA39TN56-F1
#
_entry.id   AF-A0AA39TN56-F1
#
_cell.length_a   1.000
_cell.length_b   1.000
_cell.length_c   1.000
_cell.angle_alpha   90.00
_cell.angle_beta   90.00
_cell.angle_gamma   90.00
#
_symmetry.space_group_name_H-M   'P 1'
#
loop_
_entity.id
_entity.type
_entity.pdbx_description
1 polymer ?
#
loop_
_entity_poly.entity_id
_entity_poly.type
_entity_poly.pdbx_seq_one_letter_code
_entity_poly.pdbx_strand_id
1 'polypeptide(L)'
;MDPHVFASKTFDYIIVGGGTAGLTVASRLAEDENIEVGVIEAGDARLDDPLINIPANTGQTMGNPTYDWGFMTTPQVGANGRSFPSARVLG
;
A
#
# COMPACT_ATOMS: atom_id res chain seq x y z
N MET A 1 -6.95 -13.62 1.07
CA MET A 1 -6.28 -14.94 0.99
C MET A 1 -5.78 -15.29 2.37
N ASP A 2 -5.90 -16.54 2.81
CA ASP A 2 -5.30 -16.97 4.08
C ASP A 2 -3.76 -16.88 4.01
N PRO A 3 -3.07 -16.25 4.98
CA PRO A 3 -1.60 -16.11 4.96
C PRO A 3 -0.86 -17.44 4.88
N HIS A 4 -1.39 -18.52 5.47
CA HIS A 4 -0.76 -19.84 5.39
C HIS A 4 -0.85 -20.44 3.99
N VAL A 5 -1.98 -20.25 3.30
CA VAL A 5 -2.13 -20.63 1.89
C VAL A 5 -1.15 -19.85 1.02
N PHE A 6 -1.04 -18.53 1.20
CA PHE A 6 -0.08 -17.71 0.45
C PHE A 6 1.35 -18.20 0.66
N ALA A 7 1.76 -18.40 1.93
CA ALA A 7 3.11 -18.83 2.28
C ALA A 7 3.46 -20.25 1.80
N SER A 8 2.47 -21.07 1.45
CA SER A 8 2.68 -22.42 0.90
C SER A 8 2.93 -22.45 -0.61
N LYS A 9 2.74 -21.33 -1.30
CA LYS A 9 2.98 -21.20 -2.74
C LYS A 9 4.43 -20.87 -3.05
N THR A 10 4.87 -21.26 -4.24
CA THR A 10 6.14 -20.80 -4.83
C THR A 10 5.86 -19.56 -5.68
N PHE A 11 6.73 -18.57 -5.60
CA PHE A 11 6.69 -17.37 -6.43
C PHE A 11 8.07 -17.15 -7.03
N ASP A 12 8.14 -16.65 -8.25
CA ASP A 12 9.39 -16.17 -8.85
C ASP A 12 9.80 -14.83 -8.22
N TYR A 13 8.80 -14.00 -7.88
CA TYR A 13 9.00 -12.71 -7.23
C TYR A 13 8.00 -12.51 -6.10
N ILE A 14 8.49 -12.00 -4.96
CA ILE A 14 7.65 -11.49 -3.87
C ILE A 14 7.89 -9.99 -3.75
N ILE A 15 6.84 -9.20 -3.94
CA ILE A 15 6.82 -7.76 -3.74
C ILE A 15 6.26 -7.47 -2.34
N VAL A 16 7.04 -6.78 -1.52
CA VAL A 16 6.62 -6.36 -0.17
C VAL A 16 6.25 -4.88 -0.23
N GLY A 17 4.96 -4.60 -0.09
CA GLY A 17 4.35 -3.29 -0.27
C GLY A 17 3.60 -3.20 -1.61
N GLY A 18 2.28 -3.21 -1.54
CA GLY A 18 1.35 -3.00 -2.65
C GLY A 18 0.94 -1.54 -2.80
N GLY A 19 1.92 -0.63 -2.75
CA GLY A 19 1.72 0.78 -3.12
C GLY A 19 2.12 1.04 -4.57
N THR A 20 2.06 2.31 -4.99
CA THR A 20 2.18 2.72 -6.40
C THR A 20 3.39 2.10 -7.12
N ALA A 21 4.57 2.08 -6.50
CA ALA A 21 5.75 1.46 -7.10
C ALA A 21 5.65 -0.08 -7.12
N GLY A 22 5.20 -0.69 -6.01
CA GLY A 22 5.11 -2.13 -5.87
C GLY A 22 4.12 -2.77 -6.82
N LEU A 23 2.89 -2.21 -6.92
CA LEU A 23 1.90 -2.72 -7.87
C LEU A 23 2.26 -2.44 -9.32
N THR A 24 2.94 -1.33 -9.61
CA THR A 24 3.47 -1.09 -10.96
C THR A 24 4.46 -2.19 -11.35
N VAL A 25 5.42 -2.52 -10.49
CA VAL A 25 6.41 -3.58 -10.76
C VAL A 25 5.72 -4.94 -10.83
N ALA A 26 4.84 -5.27 -9.87
CA ALA A 26 4.13 -6.55 -9.85
C ALA A 26 3.30 -6.75 -11.13
N SER A 27 2.57 -5.73 -11.55
CA SER A 27 1.76 -5.78 -12.78
C SER A 27 2.62 -6.00 -14.02
N ARG A 28 3.80 -5.40 -14.11
CA ARG A 28 4.70 -5.58 -15.26
C ARG A 28 5.35 -6.96 -15.31
N LEU A 29 5.74 -7.50 -14.16
CA LEU A 29 6.27 -8.86 -14.08
C LEU A 29 5.20 -9.89 -14.45
N ALA A 30 3.96 -9.68 -13.99
CA ALA A 30 2.84 -10.57 -14.25
C ALA A 30 2.27 -10.50 -15.69
N GLU A 31 2.80 -9.62 -16.56
CA GLU A 31 2.48 -9.63 -18.00
C GLU A 31 3.06 -10.88 -18.69
N ASP A 32 4.11 -11.51 -18.14
CA ASP A 32 4.60 -12.81 -18.60
C ASP A 32 3.86 -13.94 -17.86
N GLU A 33 3.12 -14.76 -18.61
CA GLU A 33 2.32 -15.88 -18.08
C GLU A 33 3.17 -16.97 -17.41
N ASN A 34 4.49 -16.98 -17.64
CA ASN A 34 5.40 -17.94 -17.02
C ASN A 34 5.95 -17.47 -15.66
N ILE A 35 5.61 -16.26 -15.21
CA ILE A 35 6.10 -15.68 -13.96
C ILE A 35 4.97 -15.63 -12.92
N GLU A 36 5.16 -16.28 -11.78
CA GLU A 36 4.24 -16.18 -10.64
C GLU A 36 4.71 -15.10 -9.66
N VAL A 37 3.91 -14.04 -9.49
CA VAL A 37 4.22 -12.89 -8.61
C VAL A 37 3.31 -12.88 -7.38
N GLY A 38 3.93 -12.82 -6.21
CA GLY A 38 3.24 -12.62 -4.94
C GLY A 38 3.36 -11.17 -4.47
N VAL A 39 2.28 -10.60 -3.94
CA VAL A 39 2.30 -9.27 -3.31
C VAL A 39 1.83 -9.39 -1.86
N ILE A 40 2.60 -8.82 -0.95
CA ILE A 40 2.22 -8.69 0.46
C ILE A 40 2.03 -7.21 0.76
N GLU A 41 0.80 -6.82 1.09
CA GLU A 41 0.44 -5.47 1.51
C GLU A 41 -0.11 -5.53 2.94
N ALA A 42 0.29 -4.56 3.78
CA ALA A 42 -0.13 -4.50 5.17
C ALA A 42 -1.50 -3.86 5.36
N GLY A 43 -1.89 -2.96 4.44
CA GLY A 43 -3.19 -2.34 4.39
C GLY A 43 -4.25 -3.16 3.66
N ASP A 44 -5.51 -2.78 3.86
CA ASP A 44 -6.65 -3.38 3.15
C ASP A 44 -6.73 -2.88 1.70
N ALA A 45 -7.42 -3.63 0.83
CA ALA A 45 -7.62 -3.24 -0.57
C ALA A 45 -8.58 -2.06 -0.77
N ARG A 46 -9.54 -1.86 0.15
CA ARG A 46 -10.47 -0.72 0.21
C ARG A 46 -11.14 -0.31 -1.13
N LEU A 47 -11.36 -1.26 -2.03
CA LEU A 47 -11.79 -1.01 -3.42
C LEU A 47 -13.11 -0.22 -3.54
N ASP A 48 -13.99 -0.33 -2.54
CA ASP A 48 -15.31 0.31 -2.52
C ASP A 48 -15.43 1.43 -1.47
N ASP A 49 -14.30 1.92 -0.92
CA ASP A 49 -14.31 2.90 0.17
C ASP A 49 -14.50 4.34 -0.35
N PRO A 50 -15.59 5.06 0.00
CA PRO A 50 -15.83 6.43 -0.45
C PRO A 50 -14.82 7.45 0.06
N LEU A 51 -14.12 7.18 1.17
CA LEU A 51 -13.06 8.06 1.67
C LEU A 51 -11.82 8.03 0.78
N ILE A 52 -11.66 6.98 -0.04
CA ILE A 52 -10.56 6.82 -1.00
C ILE A 52 -11.02 7.20 -2.41
N ASN A 53 -12.17 6.68 -2.84
CA ASN A 53 -12.60 6.76 -4.24
C ASN A 53 -13.18 8.13 -4.64
N ILE A 54 -13.62 8.96 -3.68
CA ILE A 54 -14.15 10.30 -3.95
C ILE A 54 -13.02 11.32 -3.81
N PRO A 55 -12.57 11.99 -4.89
CA PRO A 55 -11.40 12.88 -4.84
C PRO A 55 -11.54 14.04 -3.83
N ALA A 56 -12.75 14.53 -3.60
CA ALA A 56 -13.02 15.58 -2.62
C ALA A 56 -12.69 15.18 -1.17
N ASN A 57 -12.57 13.88 -0.89
CA ASN A 57 -12.21 13.36 0.43
C ASN A 57 -10.70 13.25 0.66
N THR A 58 -9.87 13.67 -0.30
CA THR A 58 -8.40 13.63 -0.17
C THR A 58 -7.94 14.26 1.15
N GLY A 59 -7.10 13.53 1.88
CA GLY A 59 -6.53 13.96 3.16
C GLY A 59 -7.36 13.59 4.39
N GLN A 60 -8.63 13.18 4.23
CA GLN A 60 -9.47 12.79 5.38
C GLN A 60 -9.02 11.47 6.03
N THR A 61 -8.25 10.65 5.31
CA THR A 61 -7.68 9.39 5.80
C THR A 61 -6.36 9.57 6.56
N MET A 62 -5.73 10.75 6.48
CA MET A 62 -4.42 11.00 7.07
C MET A 62 -4.45 10.87 8.59
N GLY A 63 -3.55 10.06 9.15
CA GLY A 63 -3.46 9.83 10.59
C GLY A 63 -4.56 8.92 11.17
N ASN A 64 -5.48 8.43 10.34
CA ASN A 64 -6.43 7.40 10.76
C ASN A 64 -5.73 6.02 10.66
N PRO A 65 -5.58 5.26 11.76
CA PRO A 65 -4.85 3.99 11.77
C PRO A 65 -5.47 2.91 10.86
N THR A 66 -6.70 3.10 10.38
CA THR A 66 -7.32 2.24 9.36
C THR A 66 -6.65 2.38 7.98
N TYR A 67 -6.11 3.55 7.66
CA TYR A 67 -5.53 3.89 6.35
C TYR A 67 -4.06 4.32 6.41
N ASP A 68 -3.53 4.42 7.63
CA ASP A 68 -2.25 5.05 7.94
C ASP A 68 -1.47 4.17 8.91
N TRP A 69 -0.14 4.20 8.81
CA TRP A 69 0.73 3.52 9.77
C TRP A 69 0.71 4.20 11.14
N GLY A 70 0.28 5.46 11.22
CA GLY A 70 0.41 6.31 12.41
C GLY A 70 1.85 6.75 12.68
N PHE A 71 2.77 6.43 11.76
CA PHE A 71 4.13 6.96 11.80
C PHE A 71 4.12 8.41 11.32
N MET A 72 4.83 9.25 12.04
CA MET A 72 5.04 10.64 11.68
C MET A 72 6.51 10.86 11.42
N THR A 73 6.84 11.66 10.40
CA THR A 73 8.19 12.20 10.28
C THR A 73 8.55 13.02 11.52
N THR A 74 9.84 13.20 11.78
CA THR A 74 10.27 14.30 12.67
C THR A 74 9.77 15.65 12.12
N PRO A 75 9.68 16.70 12.95
CA PRO A 75 9.33 18.04 12.46
C PRO A 75 10.28 18.50 11.35
N GLN A 76 9.71 18.87 10.20
CA GLN A 76 10.49 19.26 9.03
C GLN A 76 10.76 20.76 9.04
N VAL A 77 12.04 21.16 9.12
CA VAL A 77 12.45 22.59 9.13
C VAL A 77 11.98 23.30 7.86
N GLY A 78 12.11 22.65 6.70
CA GLY A 78 11.62 23.17 5.42
C GLY A 78 10.10 23.22 5.27
N ALA A 79 9.34 22.78 6.28
CA ALA A 79 7.88 22.78 6.27
C ALA A 79 7.26 23.46 7.50
N ASN A 80 7.95 24.46 8.09
CA ASN A 80 7.52 25.17 9.31
C ASN A 80 7.28 24.25 10.51
N GLY A 81 8.11 23.22 10.67
CA GLY A 81 8.00 22.27 11.78
C GLY A 81 6.85 21.28 11.65
N ARG A 82 6.18 21.19 10.49
CA ARG A 82 5.16 20.18 10.24
C ARG A 82 5.77 18.77 10.20
N SER A 83 5.00 17.80 10.67
CA SER A 83 5.26 16.37 10.47
C SER A 83 4.26 15.80 9.48
N PHE A 84 4.67 14.78 8.74
CA PHE A 84 3.84 14.14 7.72
C PHE A 84 3.62 12.66 8.05
N PRO A 85 2.43 12.12 7.76
CA PRO A 85 2.11 10.74 8.05
C PRO A 85 2.54 9.79 6.90
N SER A 86 2.29 8.49 7.07
CA SER A 86 2.63 7.46 6.06
C SER A 86 1.43 6.55 5.79
N ALA A 87 1.02 6.48 4.52
CA ALA A 87 -0.15 5.71 4.09
C ALA A 87 0.07 4.19 4.24
N ARG A 88 -1.03 3.49 4.53
CA ARG A 88 -1.13 2.02 4.63
C ARG A 88 -2.45 1.53 4.05
N VAL A 89 -2.45 1.34 2.74
CA VAL A 89 -3.57 0.83 1.95
C VAL A 89 -2.98 0.29 0.64
N LEU A 90 -3.66 -0.66 0.00
CA LEU A 90 -3.33 -1.04 -1.37
C LEU A 90 -3.52 0.17 -2.31
N GLY A 91 -2.56 0.46 -3.19
CA GLY A 91 -2.65 1.60 -4.12
C GLY A 91 -1.43 1.81 -5.02
#